data_AF-Q9BNH1-F1
#
_entry.id   AF-Q9BNH1-F1
#
_cell.length_a   1.000
_cell.length_b   1.000
_cell.length_c   1.000
_cell.angle_alpha   90.00
_cell.angle_beta   90.00
_cell.angle_gamma   90.00
#
_symmetry.space_group_name_H-M   'P 1'
#
loop_
_entity.id
_entity.type
_entity.pdbx_description
1 polymer ?
#
loop_
_entity_poly.entity_id
_entity_poly.type
_entity_poly.pdbx_seq_one_letter_code
_entity_poly.pdbx_strand_id
1 'polypeptide(L)'
;RRLIKAMESVMIAYDGTVRNSNGQVIQLRYGEDGLDGGTVEFQSMPTLKPSNKSFEKKFRFDTCNERYLRKVFTEDVVRELMGSATAVSELEKEWERLRKDREILRTIFPTGDSKVVLPCNLQR
;
A
#
# COMPACT_ATOMS: atom_id res chain seq x y z
N ARG A 1 21.08 29.71 10.70
CA ARG A 1 20.87 30.85 9.76
C ARG A 1 21.14 30.47 8.30
N ARG A 2 22.24 29.78 7.95
CA ARG A 2 22.58 29.44 6.55
C ARG A 2 21.51 28.61 5.81
N LEU A 3 20.99 27.54 6.42
CA LEU A 3 19.94 26.71 5.80
C LEU A 3 18.64 27.47 5.55
N ILE A 4 18.20 28.26 6.53
CA ILE A 4 16.99 29.08 6.41
C ILE A 4 17.10 30.02 5.21
N LYS A 5 18.22 30.74 5.10
CA LYS A 5 18.44 31.68 3.98
C LYS A 5 18.51 31.01 2.61
N ALA A 6 18.93 29.75 2.54
CA ALA A 6 18.96 28.99 1.30
C ALA A 6 17.57 28.44 0.90
N MET A 7 16.70 28.18 1.88
CA MET A 7 15.40 27.53 1.65
C MET A 7 14.19 28.48 1.77
N GLU A 8 14.38 29.73 2.17
CA GLU A 8 13.28 30.69 2.41
C GLU A 8 12.47 31.04 1.16
N SER A 9 13.03 30.86 -0.04
CA SER A 9 12.37 31.16 -1.31
C SER A 9 11.58 29.98 -1.88
N VAL A 10 11.65 28.80 -1.24
CA VAL A 10 11.00 27.58 -1.72
C VAL A 10 9.57 27.51 -1.18
N MET A 11 8.60 27.36 -2.09
CA MET A 11 7.19 27.29 -1.76
C MET A 11 6.45 26.25 -2.61
N ILE A 12 5.29 25.80 -2.12
CA ILE A 12 4.38 24.90 -2.84
C ILE A 12 3.44 25.78 -3.66
N ALA A 13 3.37 25.55 -4.98
CA ALA A 13 2.43 26.21 -5.88
C ALA A 13 1.07 25.47 -5.92
N TYR A 14 0.03 26.14 -6.41
CA TYR A 14 -1.33 25.58 -6.49
C TYR A 14 -1.46 24.32 -7.35
N ASP A 15 -0.51 24.06 -8.25
CA ASP A 15 -0.43 22.83 -9.05
C ASP A 15 0.17 21.63 -8.28
N GLY A 16 0.61 21.85 -7.04
CA GLY A 16 1.27 20.86 -6.19
C GLY A 16 2.77 20.69 -6.45
N THR A 17 3.35 21.53 -7.32
CA THR A 17 4.80 21.54 -7.57
C THR A 17 5.53 22.41 -6.54
N VAL A 18 6.78 22.06 -6.23
CA VAL A 18 7.63 22.86 -5.35
C VAL A 18 8.53 23.74 -6.22
N ARG A 19 8.43 25.05 -6.04
CA ARG A 19 9.14 26.05 -6.87
C ARG A 19 9.93 27.03 -6.00
N ASN A 20 10.98 27.59 -6.59
CA ASN A 20 11.68 28.74 -6.00
C ASN A 20 11.03 30.07 -6.43
N SER A 21 11.55 31.19 -5.89
CA SER A 21 11.13 32.55 -6.24
C SER A 21 11.25 32.90 -7.73
N ASN A 22 12.12 32.20 -8.47
CA ASN A 22 12.36 32.43 -9.89
C ASN A 22 11.45 31.56 -10.78
N GLY A 23 10.53 30.80 -10.19
CA GLY A 23 9.61 29.92 -10.90
C GLY A 23 10.23 28.60 -11.39
N GLN A 24 11.46 28.28 -11.00
CA GLN A 24 12.11 27.01 -11.32
C GLN A 24 11.53 25.90 -10.45
N VAL A 25 11.21 24.76 -11.08
CA VAL A 25 10.66 23.58 -10.40
C VAL A 25 11.78 22.78 -9.76
N ILE A 26 11.66 22.52 -8.46
CA ILE A 26 12.59 21.69 -7.68
C ILE A 26 12.04 20.27 -7.53
N GLN A 27 10.76 20.14 -7.18
CA GLN A 27 10.07 18.86 -7.08
C GLN A 27 8.74 18.91 -7.83
N LEU A 28 8.39 17.81 -8.50
CA LEU A 28 7.11 17.65 -9.19
C LEU A 28 5.94 17.53 -8.21
N ARG A 29 6.18 16.90 -7.06
CA ARG A 29 5.24 16.78 -5.94
C ARG A 29 6.02 16.98 -4.63
N TYR A 30 5.43 17.72 -3.71
CA TYR A 30 5.97 17.89 -2.36
C TYR A 30 6.18 16.52 -1.71
N GLY A 31 7.40 16.20 -1.26
CA GLY A 31 7.67 14.90 -0.62
C GLY A 31 7.50 13.68 -1.54
N GLU A 32 7.46 13.88 -2.87
CA GLU A 32 7.19 12.86 -3.90
C GLU A 32 5.77 12.25 -3.87
N ASP A 33 4.99 12.46 -2.81
CA ASP A 33 3.61 11.98 -2.63
C ASP A 33 2.57 13.11 -2.63
N GLY A 34 2.97 14.35 -2.35
CA GLY A 34 2.10 15.52 -2.24
C GLY A 34 1.33 15.60 -0.91
N LEU A 35 1.76 14.86 0.11
CA LEU A 35 1.03 14.74 1.38
C LEU A 35 1.61 15.65 2.47
N ASP A 36 0.76 16.06 3.42
CA ASP A 36 1.22 16.84 4.57
C ASP A 36 1.90 15.93 5.61
N GLY A 37 3.13 16.29 5.99
CA GLY A 37 3.90 15.59 7.02
C GLY A 37 3.26 15.59 8.41
N GLY A 38 2.27 16.47 8.66
CA GLY A 38 1.46 16.42 9.89
C GLY A 38 0.44 15.27 9.95
N THR A 39 0.13 14.65 8.80
CA THR A 39 -0.96 13.66 8.66
C THR A 39 -0.46 12.22 8.44
N VAL A 40 0.85 12.02 8.45
CA VAL A 40 1.46 10.72 8.25
C VAL A 40 1.81 10.04 9.57
N GLU A 41 1.67 8.72 9.62
CA GLU A 41 1.91 7.91 10.81
C GLU A 41 2.82 6.72 10.50
N PHE A 42 3.47 6.17 11.54
CA PHE A 42 4.23 4.93 11.42
C PHE A 42 3.27 3.74 11.31
N GLN A 43 3.37 3.01 10.21
CA GLN A 43 2.58 1.81 9.92
C GLN A 43 3.51 0.63 9.61
N SER A 44 3.05 -0.59 9.90
CA SER A 44 3.80 -1.80 9.56
C SER A 44 3.18 -2.51 8.36
N MET A 45 3.96 -2.66 7.29
CA MET A 45 3.54 -3.41 6.10
C MET A 45 3.52 -4.92 6.38
N PRO A 46 2.35 -5.59 6.32
CA PRO A 46 2.24 -7.00 6.68
C PRO A 46 2.77 -7.94 5.59
N THR A 47 3.01 -7.46 4.37
CA THR A 47 3.37 -8.27 3.19
C THR A 47 4.87 -8.53 3.05
N LEU A 48 5.72 -7.68 3.63
CA LEU A 48 7.17 -7.68 3.37
C LEU A 48 7.93 -8.79 4.12
N LYS A 49 7.71 -8.87 5.44
CA LYS A 49 8.43 -9.78 6.37
C LYS A 49 8.07 -11.28 6.29
N PRO A 50 6.82 -11.69 6.02
CA PRO A 50 6.48 -13.11 6.03
C PRO A 50 7.30 -13.94 5.03
N SER A 51 7.50 -15.23 5.34
CA SER A 51 8.05 -16.20 4.39
C SER A 51 7.02 -16.51 3.31
N ASN A 52 7.43 -17.11 2.19
CA ASN A 52 6.51 -17.40 1.08
C ASN A 52 5.34 -18.29 1.53
N LYS A 53 5.59 -19.28 2.39
CA LYS A 53 4.55 -20.16 2.94
C LYS A 53 3.59 -19.43 3.89
N SER A 54 4.10 -18.56 4.76
CA SER A 54 3.23 -17.82 5.68
C SER A 54 2.47 -16.68 4.99
N PHE A 55 3.02 -16.12 3.92
CA PHE A 55 2.33 -15.19 3.03
C PHE A 55 1.15 -15.88 2.33
N GLU A 56 1.40 -17.03 1.69
CA GLU A 56 0.34 -17.81 1.04
C GLU A 56 -0.77 -18.18 2.02
N LYS A 57 -0.44 -18.72 3.18
CA LYS A 57 -1.46 -19.08 4.18
C LYS A 57 -2.31 -17.90 4.68
N LYS A 58 -1.78 -16.67 4.65
CA LYS A 58 -2.46 -15.48 5.19
C LYS A 58 -3.27 -14.72 4.13
N PHE A 59 -2.79 -14.70 2.89
CA PHE A 59 -3.33 -13.85 1.83
C PHE A 59 -3.98 -14.65 0.68
N ARG A 60 -3.68 -15.94 0.53
CA ARG A 60 -4.37 -16.80 -0.44
C ARG A 60 -5.73 -17.20 0.12
N PHE A 61 -6.78 -16.89 -0.62
CA PHE A 61 -8.15 -17.21 -0.24
C PHE A 61 -8.64 -18.44 -1.02
N ASP A 62 -8.67 -19.59 -0.36
CA ASP A 62 -9.12 -20.85 -0.98
C ASP A 62 -10.65 -20.99 -0.85
N THR A 63 -11.35 -20.78 -1.97
CA THR A 63 -12.82 -20.90 -2.06
C THR A 63 -13.31 -22.35 -2.00
N CYS A 64 -12.43 -23.33 -2.17
CA CYS A 64 -12.79 -24.75 -2.15
C CYS A 64 -13.04 -25.30 -0.73
N ASN A 65 -12.61 -24.60 0.33
CA ASN A 65 -12.76 -25.08 1.70
C ASN A 65 -14.05 -24.57 2.33
N GLU A 66 -15.16 -25.25 2.03
CA GLU A 66 -16.50 -24.88 2.49
C GLU A 66 -16.61 -24.79 4.03
N ARG A 67 -15.87 -25.64 4.76
CA ARG A 67 -15.85 -25.64 6.23
C ARG A 67 -15.20 -24.39 6.83
N TYR A 68 -14.23 -23.79 6.12
CA TYR A 68 -13.61 -22.53 6.52
C TYR A 68 -14.51 -21.34 6.14
N LEU A 69 -15.10 -21.38 4.95
CA LEU A 69 -16.01 -20.34 4.46
C LEU A 69 -17.25 -20.16 5.35
N ARG A 70 -17.89 -21.26 5.77
CA ARG A 70 -19.06 -21.21 6.67
C ARG A 70 -18.76 -20.67 8.06
N LYS A 71 -17.48 -20.58 8.46
CA LYS A 71 -17.08 -19.94 9.74
C LYS A 71 -16.91 -18.42 9.62
N VAL A 72 -16.63 -17.93 8.42
CA VAL A 72 -16.27 -16.52 8.18
C VAL A 72 -17.44 -15.77 7.54
N PHE A 73 -18.22 -16.42 6.68
CA PHE A 73 -19.31 -15.83 5.91
C PHE A 73 -20.66 -16.46 6.25
N THR A 74 -21.73 -15.73 5.93
CA THR A 74 -23.11 -16.24 5.96
C THR A 74 -23.33 -17.27 4.85
N GLU A 75 -24.24 -18.22 5.05
CA GLU A 75 -24.47 -19.33 4.11
C GLU A 75 -24.88 -18.85 2.70
N ASP A 76 -25.62 -17.73 2.62
CA ASP A 76 -26.02 -17.14 1.34
C ASP A 76 -24.82 -16.69 0.49
N VAL A 77 -23.85 -16.03 1.13
CA VAL A 77 -22.62 -15.56 0.46
C VAL A 77 -21.77 -16.73 0.02
N VAL A 78 -21.68 -17.79 0.84
CA VAL A 78 -20.92 -19.01 0.48
C VAL A 78 -21.52 -19.68 -0.75
N ARG A 79 -22.85 -19.76 -0.85
CA ARG A 79 -23.53 -20.33 -2.03
C ARG A 79 -23.27 -19.50 -3.28
N GLU A 80 -23.27 -18.18 -3.17
CA GLU A 80 -22.97 -17.27 -4.28
C GLU A 80 -21.50 -17.40 -4.73
N LEU A 81 -20.56 -17.46 -3.77
CA LEU A 81 -19.14 -17.59 -4.06
C LEU A 81 -18.78 -18.93 -4.72
N MET A 82 -19.43 -20.02 -4.31
CA MET A 82 -19.25 -21.33 -4.94
C MET A 82 -19.94 -21.43 -6.30
N GLY A 83 -21.07 -20.74 -6.50
CA GLY A 83 -21.80 -20.72 -7.76
C GLY A 83 -21.18 -19.80 -8.82
N SER A 84 -20.40 -18.80 -8.41
CA SER A 84 -19.85 -17.78 -9.29
C SER A 84 -18.42 -18.09 -9.71
N ALA A 85 -18.25 -18.57 -10.95
CA ALA A 85 -16.94 -18.77 -11.56
C ALA A 85 -16.16 -17.44 -11.76
N THR A 86 -16.86 -16.31 -11.87
CA THR A 86 -16.23 -15.00 -12.01
C THR A 86 -15.56 -14.56 -10.72
N ALA A 87 -16.19 -14.81 -9.57
CA ALA A 87 -15.62 -14.48 -8.26
C ALA A 87 -14.30 -15.23 -8.02
N VAL A 88 -14.25 -16.53 -8.38
CA VAL A 88 -13.01 -17.33 -8.28
C VAL A 88 -11.91 -16.75 -9.19
N SER A 89 -12.26 -16.31 -10.41
CA SER A 89 -11.29 -15.70 -11.32
C SER A 89 -10.74 -14.36 -10.81
N GLU A 90 -11.58 -13.53 -10.18
CA GLU A 90 -11.15 -12.26 -9.61
C GLU A 90 -10.21 -12.45 -8.41
N LEU A 91 -10.51 -13.41 -7.54
CA LEU A 91 -9.65 -13.75 -6.40
C LEU A 91 -8.27 -14.24 -6.85
N GLU A 92 -8.20 -15.05 -7.91
CA GLU A 92 -6.92 -15.49 -8.47
C GLU A 92 -6.12 -14.33 -9.06
N LYS A 93 -6.79 -13.37 -9.73
CA LYS A 93 -6.15 -12.15 -10.24
C LYS A 93 -5.62 -11.28 -9.11
N GLU A 94 -6.38 -11.14 -8.03
CA GLU A 94 -5.95 -10.41 -6.84
C GLU A 94 -4.72 -11.06 -6.20
N TRP A 95 -4.71 -12.38 -6.07
CA TRP A 95 -3.57 -13.13 -5.56
C TRP A 95 -2.29 -12.90 -6.37
N GLU A 96 -2.39 -12.97 -7.71
CA GLU A 96 -1.25 -12.72 -8.60
C GLU A 96 -0.76 -11.27 -8.50
N ARG A 97 -1.67 -10.31 -8.30
CA ARG A 97 -1.30 -8.90 -8.06
C ARG A 97 -0.53 -8.75 -6.76
N LEU A 98 -1.01 -9.32 -5.65
CA LEU A 98 -0.33 -9.28 -4.36
C LEU A 98 1.07 -9.91 -4.42
N ARG A 99 1.25 -10.98 -5.21
CA ARG A 99 2.54 -11.61 -5.43
C ARG A 99 3.52 -10.69 -6.16
N LYS A 100 3.06 -10.00 -7.21
CA LYS A 100 3.86 -9.02 -7.97
C LYS A 100 4.23 -7.82 -7.11
N ASP A 101 3.27 -7.27 -6.38
CA ASP A 101 3.48 -6.13 -5.48
C ASP A 101 4.52 -6.47 -4.41
N ARG A 102 4.50 -7.69 -3.87
CA ARG A 102 5.48 -8.16 -2.89
C ARG A 102 6.90 -8.23 -3.46
N GLU A 103 7.08 -8.63 -4.72
CA GLU A 103 8.40 -8.69 -5.37
C GLU A 103 8.96 -7.28 -5.60
N ILE A 104 8.10 -6.37 -6.07
CA ILE A 104 8.44 -4.95 -6.26
C ILE A 104 8.84 -4.33 -4.92
N LEU A 105 8.05 -4.55 -3.86
CA LEU A 105 8.34 -4.02 -2.52
C LEU A 105 9.67 -4.51 -1.96
N ARG A 106 10.07 -5.76 -2.25
CA ARG A 106 11.38 -6.28 -1.82
C ARG A 106 12.55 -5.68 -2.60
N THR A 107 12.31 -5.28 -3.85
CA THR A 107 13.29 -4.55 -4.66
C THR A 107 13.46 -3.12 -4.15
N ILE A 108 12.36 -2.47 -3.75
CA ILE A 108 12.37 -1.10 -3.21
C ILE A 108 12.96 -1.06 -1.79
N PHE A 109 12.65 -2.04 -0.93
CA PHE A 109 13.11 -2.12 0.46
C PHE A 109 14.08 -3.29 0.70
N PRO A 110 15.35 -3.20 0.27
CA PRO A 110 16.31 -4.31 0.37
C PRO A 110 16.67 -4.67 1.81
N THR A 111 16.52 -3.74 2.76
CA THR A 111 16.81 -3.94 4.19
C THR A 111 15.73 -4.76 4.91
N GLY A 112 14.56 -4.96 4.29
CA GLY A 112 13.46 -5.73 4.86
C GLY A 112 12.77 -5.06 6.06
N ASP A 113 12.97 -3.76 6.27
CA ASP A 113 12.24 -3.05 7.32
C ASP A 113 10.76 -2.90 6.92
N SER A 114 9.86 -3.32 7.80
CA SER A 114 8.41 -3.25 7.56
C SER A 114 7.80 -1.97 8.08
N LYS A 115 8.52 -1.19 8.89
CA LYS A 115 8.03 0.07 9.43
C LYS A 115 8.20 1.16 8.38
N VAL A 116 7.08 1.69 7.92
CA VAL A 116 7.02 2.75 6.91
C VAL A 116 6.17 3.89 7.43
N VAL A 117 6.36 5.07 6.87
CA VAL A 117 5.54 6.24 7.16
C VAL A 117 4.51 6.37 6.05
N LEU A 118 3.24 6.25 6.40
CA LEU A 118 2.13 6.31 5.44
C LEU A 118 0.98 7.16 6.00
N PRO A 119 0.23 7.85 5.13
CA PRO A 119 -1.00 8.52 5.54
C PRO A 119 -2.05 7.49 5.96
N CYS A 120 -3.01 7.91 6.78
CA CYS A 120 -4.20 7.14 7.16
C CYS A 120 -3.92 5.74 7.71
N ASN A 121 -3.97 5.59 9.03
CA ASN A 121 -3.71 4.31 9.68
C ASN A 121 -4.89 3.34 9.52
N LEU A 122 -4.69 2.28 8.73
CA LEU A 122 -5.72 1.28 8.42
C LEU A 122 -6.08 0.35 9.58
N GLN A 123 -5.28 0.32 10.65
CA GLN A 123 -5.53 -0.55 11.82
C GLN A 123 -6.39 0.11 12.89
N ARG A 124 -6.59 1.42 12.82
CA ARG A 124 -7.36 2.20 13.78
C ARG A 124 -8.85 2.12 13.48
#